data_AF-A0AAV7R543-F1
#
_entry.id   AF-A0AAV7R543-F1
#
_cell.length_a   1.000
_cell.length_b   1.000
_cell.length_c   1.000
_cell.angle_alpha   90.00
_cell.angle_beta   90.00
_cell.angle_gamma   90.00
#
_symmetry.space_group_name_H-M   'P 1'
#
loop_
_entity.id
_entity.type
_entity.pdbx_description
1 polymer ?
#
loop_
_entity_poly.entity_id
_entity_poly.type
_entity_poly.pdbx_seq_one_letter_code
_entity_poly.pdbx_strand_id
1 'polypeptide(L)'
;MMGTLKRRDTSSPKTTGVHVSWNDGYLEEARHQLLDTTGVHVSWKDGYLEEVRHQLPDTTGVHVSWKEGYLEEARHQLRTLLVSMCHGKVGTLKRRDTSSQTLLVSMCHGKVGTLKRSETPALDTTGVHVQWKEGYLEQARHQLPDTTGVHVSCKDGYLEEVRHQLPDTTGVHVSWKEGYLEEVRHQLPDTTGVHVSWKDGYLEEARHQDTTGVHVSWKDGVPWTLLVSMCHGKMGTLKR
;
A
#
# COMPACT_ATOMS: atom_id res chain seq x y z
N MET A 1 -28.39 15.79 -12.19
CA MET A 1 -27.20 16.53 -12.68
C MET A 1 -26.01 16.06 -11.88
N MET A 2 -25.01 15.43 -12.50
CA MET A 2 -23.71 15.25 -11.86
C MET A 2 -23.05 16.62 -11.81
N GLY A 3 -22.84 17.16 -10.61
CA GLY A 3 -22.07 18.39 -10.43
C GLY A 3 -20.59 18.10 -10.61
N THR A 4 -19.91 18.90 -11.43
CA THR A 4 -18.45 18.92 -11.52
C THR A 4 -17.96 19.99 -10.56
N LEU A 5 -17.27 19.59 -9.49
CA LEU A 5 -16.58 20.51 -8.61
C LEU A 5 -15.11 20.49 -8.97
N LYS A 6 -14.54 21.63 -9.38
CA LYS A 6 -13.12 21.65 -9.75
C LYS A 6 -12.21 21.39 -8.55
N ARG A 7 -12.43 22.09 -7.43
CA ARG A 7 -11.46 22.03 -6.35
C ARG A 7 -12.07 22.26 -4.98
N ARG A 8 -11.56 21.56 -3.97
CA ARG A 8 -11.75 21.88 -2.55
C ARG A 8 -10.40 22.07 -1.89
N ASP A 9 -10.20 23.26 -1.35
CA ASP A 9 -9.00 23.60 -0.60
C ASP A 9 -9.33 23.80 0.87
N THR A 10 -8.45 23.35 1.75
CA THR A 10 -8.44 23.76 3.15
C THR A 10 -7.03 24.09 3.58
N SER A 11 -6.82 25.34 3.99
CA SER A 11 -5.57 25.79 4.58
C SER A 11 -5.85 26.36 5.96
N SER A 12 -5.11 25.89 6.96
CA SER A 12 -5.25 26.40 8.33
C SER A 12 -4.00 26.07 9.14
N PRO A 13 -3.49 27.02 9.95
CA PRO A 13 -2.33 26.78 10.79
C PRO A 13 -2.62 25.81 11.94
N LYS A 14 -3.87 25.72 12.42
CA LYS A 14 -4.26 24.81 13.49
C LYS A 14 -5.70 24.38 13.34
N THR A 15 -5.98 23.08 13.31
CA THR A 15 -7.34 22.56 13.15
C THR A 15 -7.49 21.21 13.85
N THR A 16 -8.60 20.98 14.55
CA THR A 16 -8.84 19.72 15.28
C THR A 16 -9.37 18.60 14.36
N GLY A 17 -9.22 18.74 13.05
CA GLY A 17 -9.71 17.79 12.06
C GLY A 17 -10.39 18.47 10.86
N VAL A 18 -10.16 17.93 9.66
CA VAL A 18 -10.87 18.33 8.44
C VAL A 18 -11.62 17.13 7.90
N HIS A 19 -12.91 17.33 7.62
CA HIS A 19 -13.77 16.31 7.04
C HIS A 19 -14.39 16.83 5.75
N VAL A 20 -14.08 16.18 4.63
CA VAL A 20 -14.67 16.45 3.32
C VAL A 20 -15.47 15.22 2.89
N SER A 21 -16.76 15.41 2.60
CA SER A 21 -17.60 14.33 2.09
C SER A 21 -18.54 14.76 0.99
N TRP A 22 -18.80 13.85 0.04
CA TRP A 22 -19.81 14.00 -0.99
C TRP A 22 -20.41 12.64 -1.38
N ASN A 23 -21.62 12.65 -1.95
CA ASN A 23 -22.32 11.41 -2.28
C ASN A 23 -22.10 10.99 -3.73
N ASP A 24 -22.09 11.94 -4.66
CA ASP A 24 -22.07 11.71 -6.10
C ASP A 24 -21.27 12.81 -6.78
N GLY A 25 -20.78 12.51 -7.99
CA GLY A 25 -20.21 13.49 -8.91
C GLY A 25 -18.70 13.37 -9.08
N TYR A 26 -18.13 14.44 -9.60
CA TYR A 26 -16.73 14.53 -9.97
C TYR A 26 -16.06 15.64 -9.17
N LEU A 27 -14.92 15.32 -8.56
CA LEU A 27 -14.01 16.27 -7.96
C LEU A 27 -12.67 16.14 -8.66
N GLU A 28 -12.16 17.22 -9.27
CA GLU A 28 -10.80 17.21 -9.83
C GLU A 28 -9.83 17.06 -8.66
N GLU A 29 -9.95 17.92 -7.65
CA GLU A 29 -8.92 17.97 -6.61
C GLU A 29 -9.42 18.32 -5.21
N ALA A 30 -8.90 17.60 -4.21
CA ALA A 30 -9.00 17.94 -2.80
C ALA A 30 -7.59 18.23 -2.24
N ARG A 31 -7.30 19.48 -1.85
CA ARG A 31 -6.02 19.85 -1.22
C ARG A 31 -6.20 20.27 0.23
N HIS A 32 -5.36 19.74 1.10
CA HIS A 32 -5.29 20.14 2.50
C HIS A 32 -3.85 20.48 2.90
N GLN A 33 -3.66 21.73 3.34
CA GLN A 33 -2.39 22.27 3.83
C GLN A 33 -2.58 22.71 5.29
N LEU A 34 -2.23 21.83 6.23
CA LEU A 34 -2.49 22.05 7.66
C LEU A 34 -1.20 21.81 8.44
N LEU A 35 -0.80 22.74 9.30
CA LEU A 35 0.43 22.62 10.07
C LEU A 35 0.25 21.70 11.27
N ASP A 36 -0.73 22.01 12.13
CA ASP A 36 -1.11 21.20 13.29
C ASP A 36 -2.54 20.68 13.13
N THR A 37 -2.69 19.40 12.77
CA THR A 37 -4.01 18.77 12.71
C THR A 37 -4.06 17.43 13.41
N THR A 38 -5.20 17.09 14.01
CA THR A 38 -5.42 15.71 14.47
C THR A 38 -5.77 14.80 13.28
N GLY A 39 -6.30 15.33 12.18
CA GLY A 39 -6.39 14.53 10.97
C GLY A 39 -7.20 15.12 9.84
N VAL A 40 -7.18 14.40 8.73
CA VAL A 40 -7.93 14.73 7.54
C VAL A 40 -8.67 13.49 7.06
N HIS A 41 -9.98 13.61 6.88
CA HIS A 41 -10.83 12.58 6.31
C HIS A 41 -11.50 13.08 5.04
N VAL A 42 -11.24 12.39 3.93
CA VAL A 42 -11.90 12.62 2.64
C VAL A 42 -12.72 11.37 2.32
N SER A 43 -14.02 11.52 2.12
CA SER A 43 -14.90 10.38 1.86
C SER A 43 -15.94 10.61 0.78
N TRP A 44 -16.23 9.58 -0.02
CA TRP A 44 -17.35 9.65 -0.95
C TRP A 44 -18.08 8.32 -1.16
N LYS A 45 -19.34 8.42 -1.54
CA LYS A 45 -20.17 7.23 -1.76
C LYS A 45 -19.98 6.70 -3.17
N ASP A 46 -20.42 7.46 -4.16
CA ASP A 46 -20.33 7.13 -5.58
C ASP A 46 -19.61 8.29 -6.30
N GLY A 47 -18.71 8.00 -7.24
CA GLY A 47 -18.11 9.06 -8.06
C GLY A 47 -16.59 9.01 -8.19
N TYR A 48 -16.03 10.14 -8.60
CA TYR A 48 -14.68 10.21 -9.13
C TYR A 48 -13.90 11.36 -8.48
N LEU A 49 -12.67 11.06 -8.05
CA LEU A 49 -11.69 12.02 -7.58
C LEU A 49 -10.41 11.86 -8.41
N GLU A 50 -9.91 12.90 -9.07
CA GLU A 50 -8.58 12.78 -9.70
C GLU A 50 -7.54 12.74 -8.62
N GLU A 51 -7.49 13.75 -7.77
CA GLU A 51 -6.37 13.89 -6.86
C GLU A 51 -6.77 14.33 -5.46
N VAL A 52 -6.19 13.67 -4.46
CA VAL A 52 -6.13 14.14 -3.09
C VAL A 52 -4.70 14.43 -2.69
N ARG A 53 -4.44 15.68 -2.30
CA ARG A 53 -3.13 16.15 -1.84
C ARG A 53 -3.19 16.59 -0.38
N HIS A 54 -2.39 15.95 0.45
CA HIS A 54 -2.21 16.33 1.84
C HIS A 54 -0.77 16.78 2.08
N GLN A 55 -0.60 18.01 2.56
CA GLN A 55 0.65 18.54 3.08
C GLN A 55 0.43 18.83 4.56
N LEU A 56 0.80 17.86 5.39
CA LEU A 56 0.50 17.86 6.82
C LEU A 56 1.78 17.51 7.59
N PRO A 57 2.59 18.51 7.99
CA PRO A 57 3.81 18.25 8.73
C PRO A 57 3.52 17.45 10.00
N ASP A 58 2.59 17.92 10.84
CA ASP A 58 2.29 17.30 12.13
C ASP A 58 0.82 16.86 12.16
N THR A 59 0.60 15.56 12.00
CA THR A 59 -0.74 14.98 12.00
C THR A 59 -0.83 13.62 12.65
N THR A 60 -1.95 13.33 13.32
CA THR A 60 -2.19 11.96 13.81
C THR A 60 -2.76 11.03 12.75
N GLY A 61 -3.44 11.54 11.73
CA GLY A 61 -4.13 10.66 10.79
C GLY A 61 -4.53 11.28 9.46
N VAL A 62 -4.43 10.49 8.41
CA VAL A 62 -5.03 10.76 7.10
C VAL A 62 -5.87 9.56 6.71
N HIS A 63 -7.12 9.80 6.34
CA HIS A 63 -8.00 8.77 5.84
C HIS A 63 -8.70 9.23 4.55
N VAL A 64 -8.62 8.42 3.52
CA VAL A 64 -9.31 8.61 2.24
C VAL A 64 -10.16 7.37 2.01
N SER A 65 -11.47 7.52 1.90
CA SER A 65 -12.37 6.37 1.76
C SER A 65 -13.45 6.53 0.70
N TRP A 66 -13.79 5.44 0.03
CA TRP A 66 -14.90 5.43 -0.92
C TRP A 66 -15.67 4.12 -0.94
N LYS A 67 -16.97 4.21 -1.20
CA LYS A 67 -17.83 3.02 -1.31
C LYS A 67 -17.77 2.45 -2.73
N GLU A 68 -18.06 3.24 -3.73
CA GLU A 68 -18.00 2.88 -5.14
C GLU A 68 -17.41 4.06 -5.91
N GLY A 69 -16.40 3.84 -6.74
CA GLY A 69 -15.85 4.97 -7.46
C GLY A 69 -14.41 4.80 -7.85
N TYR A 70 -13.76 5.94 -8.01
CA TYR A 70 -12.45 5.97 -8.60
C TYR A 70 -11.63 7.11 -8.02
N LEU A 71 -10.37 6.81 -7.74
CA LEU A 71 -9.34 7.74 -7.32
C LEU A 71 -8.13 7.60 -8.24
N GLU A 72 -7.71 8.66 -8.93
CA GLU A 72 -6.44 8.58 -9.68
C GLU A 72 -5.27 8.58 -8.73
N GLU A 73 -5.24 9.51 -7.80
CA GLU A 73 -4.02 9.80 -7.10
C GLU A 73 -4.26 10.25 -5.66
N ALA A 74 -3.67 9.51 -4.71
CA ALA A 74 -3.51 9.95 -3.33
C ALA A 74 -2.06 10.30 -3.05
N ARG A 75 -1.78 11.58 -2.79
CA ARG A 75 -0.46 12.06 -2.38
C ARG A 75 -0.50 12.58 -0.95
N HIS A 76 0.34 12.01 -0.11
CA HIS A 76 0.48 12.41 1.28
C HIS A 76 1.94 12.78 1.56
N GLN A 77 2.18 14.08 1.78
CA GLN A 77 3.47 14.63 2.19
C GLN A 77 3.39 15.03 3.66
N LEU A 78 4.09 14.28 4.49
CA LEU A 78 3.94 14.30 5.95
C LEU A 78 5.32 14.40 6.61
N ARG A 79 5.43 15.01 7.79
CA ARG A 79 6.69 14.98 8.57
C ARG A 79 6.61 13.89 9.63
N THR A 80 5.64 14.01 10.51
CA THR A 80 5.33 13.03 11.55
C THR A 80 3.87 12.61 11.43
N LEU A 81 3.65 11.31 11.18
CA LEU A 81 2.33 10.73 11.06
C LEU A 81 2.20 9.44 11.86
N LEU A 82 1.08 9.28 12.57
CA LEU A 82 0.71 7.97 13.10
C LEU A 82 0.06 7.09 12.01
N VAL A 83 -1.01 7.52 11.33
CA VAL A 83 -1.71 6.62 10.38
C VAL A 83 -2.08 7.26 9.04
N SER A 84 -1.72 6.60 7.92
CA SER A 84 -2.17 6.92 6.56
C SER A 84 -3.03 5.79 6.03
N MET A 85 -4.29 6.06 5.70
CA MET A 85 -5.23 5.04 5.24
C MET A 85 -5.93 5.45 3.95
N CYS A 86 -5.93 4.54 2.97
CA CYS A 86 -6.78 4.60 1.79
C CYS A 86 -7.66 3.35 1.76
N HIS A 87 -8.98 3.51 1.64
CA HIS A 87 -9.91 2.38 1.68
C HIS A 87 -11.04 2.50 0.63
N GLY A 88 -11.07 1.57 -0.31
CA GLY A 88 -12.11 1.48 -1.35
C GLY A 88 -12.92 0.20 -1.28
N LYS A 89 -14.25 0.26 -1.19
CA LYS A 89 -15.07 -0.95 -1.24
C LYS A 89 -15.20 -1.49 -2.68
N VAL A 90 -15.53 -0.65 -3.65
CA VAL A 90 -15.53 -1.01 -5.08
C VAL A 90 -14.87 0.13 -5.86
N GLY A 91 -13.92 -0.17 -6.73
CA GLY A 91 -13.34 0.89 -7.56
C GLY A 91 -11.91 0.73 -7.98
N THR A 92 -11.32 1.82 -8.45
CA THR A 92 -9.90 1.85 -8.81
C THR A 92 -9.19 2.93 -8.02
N LEU A 93 -8.00 2.60 -7.53
CA LEU A 93 -7.00 3.54 -7.07
C LEU A 93 -5.81 3.44 -8.03
N LYS A 94 -5.59 4.42 -8.91
CA LYS A 94 -4.44 4.33 -9.84
C LYS A 94 -3.13 4.44 -9.05
N ARG A 95 -2.96 5.45 -8.21
CA ARG A 95 -1.70 5.71 -7.54
C ARG A 95 -1.89 6.18 -6.11
N ARG A 96 -1.04 5.67 -5.23
CA ARG A 96 -0.85 6.19 -3.89
C ARG A 96 0.63 6.42 -3.64
N ASP A 97 0.96 7.63 -3.24
CA ASP A 97 2.28 8.02 -2.78
C ASP A 97 2.16 8.55 -1.34
N THR A 98 2.82 7.90 -0.39
CA THR A 98 2.91 8.40 0.99
C THR A 98 4.36 8.61 1.36
N SER A 99 4.77 9.87 1.49
CA SER A 99 6.12 10.24 1.92
C SER A 99 6.10 10.80 3.33
N SER A 100 6.96 10.27 4.20
CA SER A 100 7.07 10.73 5.59
C SER A 100 8.48 10.59 6.16
N GLN A 101 8.85 11.42 7.14
CA GLN A 101 10.05 11.16 7.95
C GLN A 101 9.76 10.06 8.97
N THR A 102 8.63 10.14 9.67
CA THR A 102 8.19 9.12 10.62
C THR A 102 6.74 8.75 10.35
N LEU A 103 6.52 7.49 9.97
CA LEU A 103 5.21 6.93 9.67
C LEU A 103 4.98 5.71 10.55
N LEU A 104 4.06 5.76 11.51
CA LEU A 104 3.78 4.53 12.28
C LEU A 104 3.16 3.47 11.34
N VAL A 105 2.04 3.79 10.68
CA VAL A 105 1.34 2.81 9.82
C VAL A 105 0.80 3.41 8.52
N SER A 106 1.05 2.74 7.39
CA SER A 106 0.36 2.96 6.11
C SER A 106 -0.50 1.76 5.73
N MET A 107 -1.79 1.98 5.48
CA MET A 107 -2.77 0.94 5.13
C MET A 107 -3.49 1.27 3.82
N CYS A 108 -3.41 0.40 2.82
CA CYS A 108 -4.17 0.50 1.58
C CYS A 108 -5.07 -0.72 1.44
N HIS A 109 -6.37 -0.54 1.65
CA HIS A 109 -7.33 -1.64 1.63
C HIS A 109 -8.36 -1.48 0.53
N GLY A 110 -8.77 -2.60 -0.05
CA GLY A 110 -9.99 -2.61 -0.84
C GLY A 110 -10.63 -3.96 -1.01
N LYS A 111 -11.91 -3.92 -1.35
CA LYS A 111 -12.73 -5.13 -1.45
C LYS A 111 -12.82 -5.63 -2.89
N VAL A 112 -13.22 -4.79 -3.84
CA VAL A 112 -13.31 -5.15 -5.26
C VAL A 112 -12.68 -4.04 -6.09
N GLY A 113 -11.71 -4.34 -6.95
CA GLY A 113 -11.12 -3.26 -7.73
C GLY A 113 -9.71 -3.41 -8.24
N THR A 114 -9.17 -2.29 -8.70
CA THR A 114 -7.79 -2.22 -9.20
C THR A 114 -6.98 -1.23 -8.37
N LEU A 115 -5.82 -1.65 -7.88
CA LEU A 115 -4.79 -0.77 -7.40
C LEU A 115 -3.61 -0.85 -8.37
N LYS A 116 -3.32 0.22 -9.12
CA LYS A 116 -2.17 0.13 -10.05
C LYS A 116 -0.86 0.31 -9.31
N ARG A 117 -0.76 1.28 -8.42
CA ARG A 117 0.51 1.60 -7.78
C ARG A 117 0.34 2.06 -6.35
N SER A 118 1.09 1.44 -5.46
CA SER A 118 1.31 1.94 -4.11
C SER A 118 2.81 2.11 -3.88
N GLU A 119 3.22 3.35 -3.59
CA GLU A 119 4.58 3.76 -3.26
C GLU A 119 4.59 4.37 -1.85
N THR A 120 5.49 3.90 -0.99
CA THR A 120 5.71 4.48 0.35
C THR A 120 7.20 4.65 0.57
N PRO A 121 7.77 5.82 0.21
CA PRO A 121 9.09 6.22 0.64
C PRO A 121 9.01 6.89 2.02
N ALA A 122 9.44 6.20 3.07
CA ALA A 122 9.49 6.75 4.42
C ALA A 122 10.77 6.33 5.12
N LEU A 123 11.36 7.21 5.95
CA LEU A 123 12.62 6.96 6.66
C LEU A 123 12.41 5.92 7.76
N ASP A 124 11.52 6.21 8.72
CA ASP A 124 11.16 5.30 9.80
C ASP A 124 9.70 4.85 9.65
N THR A 125 9.47 3.55 9.51
CA THR A 125 8.11 3.00 9.43
C THR A 125 7.85 1.81 10.35
N THR A 126 6.78 1.83 11.16
CA THR A 126 6.44 0.62 11.93
C THR A 126 5.81 -0.44 11.04
N GLY A 127 4.82 -0.07 10.20
CA GLY A 127 4.09 -1.02 9.38
C GLY A 127 3.58 -0.47 8.07
N VAL A 128 3.72 -1.26 7.00
CA VAL A 128 2.98 -1.03 5.75
C VAL A 128 2.10 -2.24 5.42
N HIS A 129 0.83 -1.98 5.17
CA HIS A 129 -0.17 -2.99 4.83
C HIS A 129 -0.87 -2.62 3.52
N VAL A 130 -0.76 -3.48 2.52
CA VAL A 130 -1.53 -3.39 1.28
C VAL A 130 -2.37 -4.66 1.18
N GLN A 131 -3.69 -4.52 1.22
CA GLN A 131 -4.61 -5.64 1.20
C GLN A 131 -5.72 -5.44 0.19
N TRP A 132 -5.96 -6.46 -0.62
CA TRP A 132 -7.09 -6.46 -1.54
C TRP A 132 -7.84 -7.78 -1.48
N LYS A 133 -9.17 -7.73 -1.43
CA LYS A 133 -9.98 -8.95 -1.38
C LYS A 133 -10.16 -9.53 -2.78
N GLU A 134 -10.64 -8.72 -3.74
CA GLU A 134 -10.95 -9.15 -5.09
C GLU A 134 -10.42 -8.14 -6.12
N GLY A 135 -9.61 -8.58 -7.08
CA GLY A 135 -9.23 -7.75 -8.24
C GLY A 135 -7.76 -7.74 -8.63
N TYR A 136 -7.24 -6.58 -9.03
CA TYR A 136 -5.92 -6.45 -9.69
C TYR A 136 -5.01 -5.49 -8.93
N LEU A 137 -3.84 -5.95 -8.53
CA LEU A 137 -2.76 -5.12 -8.03
C LEU A 137 -1.58 -5.17 -9.02
N GLU A 138 -1.36 -4.08 -9.77
CA GLU A 138 -0.27 -4.01 -10.75
C GLU A 138 1.07 -3.96 -10.00
N GLN A 139 1.30 -2.93 -9.18
CA GLN A 139 2.60 -2.71 -8.55
C GLN A 139 2.46 -2.29 -7.09
N ALA A 140 3.15 -3.02 -6.21
CA ALA A 140 3.40 -2.62 -4.83
C ALA A 140 4.90 -2.38 -4.63
N ARG A 141 5.30 -1.12 -4.43
CA ARG A 141 6.71 -0.74 -4.28
C ARG A 141 6.95 -0.03 -2.95
N HIS A 142 7.91 -0.54 -2.19
CA HIS A 142 8.25 0.03 -0.88
C HIS A 142 9.75 0.23 -0.79
N GLN A 143 10.14 1.46 -0.42
CA GLN A 143 11.51 1.88 -0.19
C GLN A 143 11.55 2.44 1.23
N LEU A 144 11.91 1.59 2.18
CA LEU A 144 11.85 1.91 3.60
C LEU A 144 13.21 1.55 4.20
N PRO A 145 14.07 2.53 4.56
CA PRO A 145 15.36 2.30 5.19
C PRO A 145 15.20 1.46 6.46
N ASP A 146 14.32 1.90 7.37
CA ASP A 146 14.07 1.26 8.66
C ASP A 146 12.59 0.87 8.80
N THR A 147 12.28 -0.42 8.88
CA THR A 147 10.90 -0.88 9.02
C THR A 147 10.68 -2.10 9.91
N THR A 148 9.65 -2.09 10.75
CA THR A 148 9.31 -3.29 11.53
C THR A 148 8.58 -4.33 10.69
N GLY A 149 7.61 -3.95 9.84
CA GLY A 149 6.91 -4.93 9.03
C GLY A 149 6.30 -4.41 7.72
N VAL A 150 6.38 -5.23 6.68
CA VAL A 150 5.65 -5.00 5.42
C VAL A 150 4.77 -6.19 5.12
N HIS A 151 3.48 -5.94 4.83
CA HIS A 151 2.49 -6.96 4.53
C HIS A 151 1.72 -6.63 3.26
N VAL A 152 1.88 -7.45 2.23
CA VAL A 152 1.10 -7.38 0.99
C VAL A 152 0.24 -8.63 0.89
N SER A 153 -1.06 -8.48 0.70
CA SER A 153 -1.94 -9.64 0.50
C SER A 153 -3.07 -9.41 -0.50
N CYS A 154 -3.33 -10.43 -1.32
CA CYS A 154 -4.48 -10.47 -2.21
C CYS A 154 -5.28 -11.76 -1.99
N LYS A 155 -6.58 -11.69 -1.71
CA LYS A 155 -7.36 -12.92 -1.49
C LYS A 155 -7.68 -13.61 -2.81
N ASP A 156 -8.41 -12.94 -3.70
CA ASP A 156 -8.88 -13.49 -4.98
C ASP A 156 -8.49 -12.51 -6.11
N GLY A 157 -7.42 -12.76 -6.86
CA GLY A 157 -6.99 -11.76 -7.85
C GLY A 157 -5.64 -11.96 -8.51
N TYR A 158 -5.20 -10.92 -9.20
CA TYR A 158 -3.90 -10.86 -9.87
C TYR A 158 -3.00 -9.84 -9.18
N LEU A 159 -1.76 -10.24 -8.95
CA LEU A 159 -0.68 -9.42 -8.44
C LEU A 159 0.45 -9.45 -9.48
N GLU A 160 0.70 -8.36 -10.21
CA GLU A 160 1.77 -8.37 -11.22
C GLU A 160 3.12 -8.36 -10.51
N GLU A 161 3.34 -7.34 -9.67
CA GLU A 161 4.67 -7.10 -9.15
C GLU A 161 4.67 -6.58 -7.71
N VAL A 162 5.47 -7.24 -6.87
CA VAL A 162 5.85 -6.76 -5.55
C VAL A 162 7.35 -6.49 -5.52
N ARG A 163 7.74 -5.24 -5.30
CA ARG A 163 9.14 -4.85 -5.09
C ARG A 163 9.36 -4.23 -3.72
N HIS A 164 10.35 -4.73 -3.01
CA HIS A 164 10.78 -4.19 -1.72
C HIS A 164 12.28 -3.92 -1.74
N GLN A 165 12.65 -2.69 -1.36
CA GLN A 165 14.02 -2.28 -1.08
C GLN A 165 14.06 -1.84 0.37
N LEU A 166 14.45 -2.75 1.26
CA LEU A 166 14.36 -2.56 2.71
C LEU A 166 15.69 -2.99 3.34
N PRO A 167 16.64 -2.07 3.50
CA PRO A 167 17.94 -2.34 4.11
C PRO A 167 17.78 -2.97 5.50
N ASP A 168 17.04 -2.33 6.40
CA ASP A 168 16.89 -2.75 7.79
C ASP A 168 15.41 -3.05 8.09
N THR A 169 15.03 -4.34 8.08
CA THR A 169 13.62 -4.73 8.30
C THR A 169 13.42 -5.99 9.14
N THR A 170 12.38 -5.97 9.99
CA THR A 170 12.01 -7.10 10.87
C THR A 170 10.74 -7.81 10.39
N GLY A 171 10.68 -8.18 9.11
CA GLY A 171 9.56 -8.97 8.60
C GLY A 171 8.98 -8.45 7.30
N VAL A 172 8.92 -9.32 6.31
CA VAL A 172 8.18 -9.08 5.06
C VAL A 172 7.25 -10.25 4.83
N HIS A 173 5.97 -9.97 4.61
CA HIS A 173 4.96 -10.98 4.33
C HIS A 173 4.23 -10.67 3.03
N VAL A 174 4.31 -11.59 2.07
CA VAL A 174 3.54 -11.54 0.83
C VAL A 174 2.65 -12.78 0.78
N SER A 175 1.34 -12.59 0.59
CA SER A 175 0.42 -13.73 0.53
C SER A 175 -0.72 -13.60 -0.45
N TRP A 176 -1.11 -14.72 -1.08
CA TRP A 176 -2.32 -14.75 -1.90
C TRP A 176 -3.07 -16.08 -1.80
N LYS A 177 -4.39 -16.07 -2.02
CA LYS A 177 -5.23 -17.24 -1.73
C LYS A 177 -5.86 -17.88 -2.97
N GLU A 178 -6.20 -17.10 -3.99
CA GLU A 178 -6.72 -17.55 -5.27
C GLU A 178 -6.20 -16.57 -6.34
N GLY A 179 -5.63 -17.09 -7.43
CA GLY A 179 -5.18 -16.29 -8.57
C GLY A 179 -3.68 -16.35 -8.87
N TYR A 180 -3.10 -15.24 -9.33
CA TYR A 180 -1.79 -15.21 -9.98
C TYR A 180 -0.87 -14.15 -9.38
N LEU A 181 0.38 -14.51 -9.13
CA LEU A 181 1.48 -13.59 -8.86
C LEU A 181 2.56 -13.75 -9.93
N GLU A 182 2.84 -12.70 -10.70
CA GLU A 182 3.95 -12.73 -11.67
C GLU A 182 5.27 -12.71 -10.89
N GLU A 183 5.58 -11.60 -10.22
CA GLU A 183 6.92 -11.39 -9.73
C GLU A 183 6.98 -10.82 -8.31
N VAL A 184 7.88 -11.41 -7.52
CA VAL A 184 8.32 -10.87 -6.23
C VAL A 184 9.82 -10.60 -6.27
N ARG A 185 10.22 -9.35 -6.04
CA ARG A 185 11.63 -8.95 -5.91
C ARG A 185 11.88 -8.27 -4.58
N HIS A 186 12.80 -8.82 -3.80
CA HIS A 186 13.26 -8.22 -2.57
C HIS A 186 14.77 -7.98 -2.59
N GLN A 187 15.19 -6.76 -2.22
CA GLN A 187 16.57 -6.38 -1.96
C GLN A 187 16.67 -5.94 -0.50
N LEU A 188 17.27 -6.79 0.35
CA LEU A 188 17.04 -6.74 1.79
C LEU A 188 18.30 -7.01 2.64
N PRO A 189 19.38 -6.19 2.51
CA PRO A 189 20.71 -6.50 3.03
C PRO A 189 20.84 -6.81 4.52
N ASP A 190 19.88 -6.42 5.37
CA ASP A 190 19.87 -6.74 6.80
C ASP A 190 18.45 -7.08 7.31
N THR A 191 17.62 -7.70 6.46
CA THR A 191 16.26 -8.12 6.86
C THR A 191 16.23 -9.48 7.55
N THR A 192 15.49 -9.54 8.65
CA THR A 192 15.15 -10.79 9.34
C THR A 192 13.71 -11.21 9.02
N GLY A 193 13.56 -12.37 8.37
CA GLY A 193 12.26 -13.01 8.19
C GLY A 193 11.51 -12.49 6.97
N VAL A 194 11.49 -13.30 5.91
CA VAL A 194 10.65 -13.06 4.74
C VAL A 194 9.76 -14.27 4.54
N HIS A 195 8.46 -14.03 4.44
CA HIS A 195 7.47 -15.07 4.24
C HIS A 195 6.67 -14.80 2.98
N VAL A 196 6.77 -15.72 2.02
CA VAL A 196 5.96 -15.71 0.80
C VAL A 196 5.05 -16.92 0.85
N SER A 197 3.74 -16.73 0.73
CA SER A 197 2.80 -17.85 0.81
C SER A 197 1.63 -17.78 -0.14
N TRP A 198 1.20 -18.93 -0.63
CA TRP A 198 -0.02 -18.98 -1.44
C TRP A 198 -0.88 -20.22 -1.32
N LYS A 199 -2.15 -20.04 -1.67
CA LYS A 199 -3.11 -21.12 -1.83
C LYS A 199 -3.73 -21.01 -3.23
N ASP A 200 -4.18 -22.14 -3.80
CA ASP A 200 -5.02 -22.21 -5.01
C ASP A 200 -4.63 -21.22 -6.14
N GLY A 201 -3.32 -21.10 -6.41
CA GLY A 201 -2.77 -20.02 -7.22
C GLY A 201 -1.37 -20.29 -7.76
N TYR A 202 -0.81 -19.29 -8.42
CA TYR A 202 0.42 -19.39 -9.20
C TYR A 202 1.46 -18.33 -8.77
N LEU A 203 2.76 -18.68 -8.89
CA LEU A 203 3.92 -17.79 -8.80
C LEU A 203 4.83 -18.00 -10.02
N GLU A 204 5.16 -16.94 -10.77
CA GLU A 204 6.13 -17.06 -11.88
C GLU A 204 7.55 -17.04 -11.35
N GLU A 205 7.88 -15.99 -10.59
CA GLU A 205 9.25 -15.71 -10.15
C GLU A 205 9.30 -15.07 -8.76
N ALA A 206 10.25 -15.53 -7.94
CA ALA A 206 10.63 -14.85 -6.70
C ALA A 206 12.15 -14.72 -6.63
N ARG A 207 12.62 -13.48 -6.41
CA ARG A 207 14.04 -13.13 -6.21
C ARG A 207 14.21 -12.45 -4.86
N HIS A 208 15.15 -12.95 -4.07
CA HIS A 208 15.50 -12.39 -2.77
C HIS A 208 17.01 -12.22 -2.71
N GLN A 209 17.49 -11.01 -2.44
CA GLN A 209 18.92 -10.71 -2.33
C GLN A 209 19.24 -10.29 -0.90
N ASP A 210 20.39 -10.78 -0.41
CA ASP A 210 20.99 -10.40 0.87
C ASP A 210 20.07 -10.58 2.09
N THR A 211 19.10 -11.49 1.98
CA THR A 211 18.03 -11.69 2.97
C THR A 211 18.32 -12.87 3.91
N THR A 212 18.12 -12.69 5.22
CA THR A 212 18.18 -13.80 6.18
C THR A 212 16.78 -14.32 6.55
N GLY A 213 16.58 -15.64 6.46
CA GLY A 213 15.35 -16.28 6.94
C GLY A 213 14.17 -16.17 5.97
N VAL A 214 14.36 -16.60 4.71
CA VAL A 214 13.29 -16.70 3.71
C VAL A 214 12.53 -18.02 3.88
N HIS A 215 11.22 -17.93 4.05
CA HIS A 215 10.29 -19.06 4.06
C HIS A 215 9.28 -18.90 2.93
N VAL A 216 9.17 -19.95 2.11
CA VAL A 216 8.24 -19.99 0.98
C VAL A 216 7.34 -21.20 1.17
N SER A 217 6.02 -20.98 1.19
CA SER A 217 5.03 -22.06 1.40
C SER A 217 3.87 -21.97 0.44
N TRP A 218 3.34 -23.11 0.03
CA TRP A 218 2.16 -23.12 -0.83
C TRP A 218 1.28 -24.33 -0.61
N LYS A 219 -0.01 -24.17 -0.92
CA LYS A 219 -0.99 -25.24 -0.88
C LYS A 219 -1.83 -25.22 -2.14
N ASP A 220 -1.92 -26.37 -2.82
CA ASP A 220 -2.74 -26.55 -4.03
C ASP A 220 -2.35 -25.64 -5.24
N GLY A 221 -1.21 -24.93 -5.16
CA GLY A 221 -0.61 -24.12 -6.23
C GLY A 221 0.66 -24.73 -6.83
N VAL A 222 1.14 -24.20 -7.96
CA VAL A 222 2.36 -24.68 -8.65
C VAL A 222 3.29 -23.50 -8.96
N PRO A 223 4.54 -23.47 -8.45
CA PRO A 223 5.54 -22.52 -8.92
C PRO A 223 6.11 -22.98 -10.27
N TRP A 224 6.23 -22.09 -11.26
CA TRP A 224 6.86 -22.43 -12.55
C TRP A 224 8.38 -22.26 -12.50
N THR A 225 8.88 -21.17 -11.91
CA THR A 225 10.32 -20.93 -11.72
C THR A 225 10.59 -20.32 -10.35
N LEU A 226 10.97 -21.13 -9.36
CA LEU A 226 11.41 -20.60 -8.08
C LEU A 226 12.93 -20.42 -8.06
N LEU A 227 13.40 -19.21 -8.34
CA LEU A 227 14.82 -18.82 -8.27
C LEU A 227 15.15 -18.13 -6.93
N VAL A 228 15.24 -18.90 -5.86
CA VAL A 228 15.73 -18.36 -4.57
C VAL A 228 17.26 -18.17 -4.62
N SER A 229 17.72 -17.01 -5.08
CA SER A 229 19.14 -16.66 -5.09
C SER A 229 19.59 -16.13 -3.72
N MET A 230 19.83 -17.03 -2.75
CA MET A 230 20.35 -16.64 -1.43
C MET A 230 21.82 -16.21 -1.53
N CYS A 231 22.12 -14.92 -1.48
CA CYS A 231 23.48 -14.43 -1.25
C CYS A 231 23.71 -14.32 0.27
N HIS A 232 24.70 -15.09 0.77
CA HIS A 232 25.19 -15.14 2.15
C HIS A 232 24.24 -15.70 3.23
N GLY A 233 24.28 -17.04 3.38
CA GLY A 233 24.44 -17.65 4.71
C GLY A 233 23.22 -17.80 5.62
N LYS A 234 22.13 -18.43 5.18
CA LYS A 234 21.32 -19.39 5.99
C LYS A 234 20.16 -19.98 5.17
N MET A 235 19.84 -21.24 5.47
CA MET A 235 18.88 -22.10 4.75
C MET A 235 17.47 -21.48 4.64
N GLY A 236 17.01 -21.25 3.41
CA GLY A 236 15.58 -21.14 3.11
C GLY A 236 14.91 -22.50 3.24
N THR A 237 13.65 -22.52 3.71
CA THR A 237 12.85 -23.75 3.77
C THR A 237 11.70 -23.65 2.78
N LEU A 238 11.58 -24.69 1.96
CA LEU A 238 10.48 -24.88 1.01
C LEU A 238 9.54 -25.93 1.58
N LYS A 239 8.29 -25.56 1.84
CA LYS A 239 7.27 -26.48 2.35
C LYS A 239 6.06 -26.51 1.42
N ARG A 240 5.68 -27.73 1.05
CA ARG A 240 4.46 -28.08 0.32
C ARG A 240 3.38 -28.52 1.30
#